data_AF-A0A965AC43-F1
#
_entry.id   AF-A0A965AC43-F1
#
_cell.length_a   1.000
_cell.length_b   1.000
_cell.length_c   1.000
_cell.angle_alpha   90.00
_cell.angle_beta   90.00
_cell.angle_gamma   90.00
#
_symmetry.space_group_name_H-M   'P 1'
#
loop_
_entity.id
_entity.type
_entity.pdbx_description
1 polymer ?
#
loop_
_entity_poly.entity_id
_entity_poly.type
_entity_poly.pdbx_seq_one_letter_code
_entity_poly.pdbx_strand_id
1 'polypeptide(L)' 'MTERELRKLEATIRSKMEDIKAQRISLKDSGIGGLMNSLKKVDEALYEKILPEYKKMAASANIFK' A
#
# COMPACT_ATOMS: atom_id res chain seq x y z
N MET A 1 -13.85 -12.51 -2.30
CA MET A 1 -13.69 -11.08 -2.02
C MET A 1 -14.93 -10.38 -2.55
N THR A 2 -15.64 -9.63 -1.71
CA THR A 2 -16.75 -8.76 -2.13
C THR A 2 -16.25 -7.35 -2.46
N GLU A 3 -17.02 -6.54 -3.19
CA GLU A 3 -16.68 -5.11 -3.41
C GLU A 3 -16.42 -4.36 -2.10
N ARG A 4 -17.15 -4.71 -1.03
CA ARG A 4 -16.96 -4.15 0.31
C ARG A 4 -15.57 -4.46 0.87
N GLU A 5 -15.09 -5.68 0.67
CA GLU A 5 -13.76 -6.09 1.11
C GLU A 5 -12.66 -5.45 0.26
N LEU A 6 -12.88 -5.30 -1.05
CA LEU A 6 -11.96 -4.60 -1.95
C LEU A 6 -11.79 -3.13 -1.54
N ARG A 7 -12.89 -2.42 -1.26
CA ARG A 7 -12.85 -1.04 -0.76
C ARG A 7 -12.11 -0.93 0.58
N LYS A 8 -12.30 -1.90 1.47
CA LYS A 8 -11.55 -1.96 2.75
C LYS A 8 -10.06 -2.19 2.52
N LEU A 9 -9.70 -3.08 1.60
CA LEU A 9 -8.30 -3.36 1.26
C LEU A 9 -7.63 -2.11 0.71
N GLU A 10 -8.29 -1.42 -0.22
CA GLU A 10 -7.80 -0.15 -0.77
C GLU A 10 -7.60 0.90 0.33
N ALA A 11 -8.62 1.12 1.18
CA ALA A 11 -8.53 2.08 2.27
C ALA A 11 -7.40 1.75 3.25
N THR A 12 -7.19 0.46 3.55
CA THR A 12 -6.11 0.00 4.41
C THR A 12 -4.74 0.26 3.78
N ILE A 13 -4.58 0.00 2.48
CA ILE A 13 -3.34 0.30 1.75
C ILE A 13 -3.04 1.79 1.82
N ARG A 14 -4.01 2.65 1.49
CA ARG A 14 -3.83 4.10 1.53
C ARG A 14 -3.48 4.60 2.94
N SER A 15 -4.18 4.12 3.97
CA SER A 15 -3.87 4.48 5.36
C SER A 15 -2.44 4.13 5.74
N LYS A 16 -1.97 2.92 5.36
CA LYS A 16 -0.59 2.52 5.64
C LYS A 16 0.42 3.35 4.85
N MET A 17 0.12 3.74 3.62
CA MET A 17 0.98 4.66 2.88
C MET A 17 1.11 6.00 3.60
N GLU A 18 0.01 6.55 4.12
CA GLU A 18 0.05 7.80 4.90
C GLU A 18 0.84 7.65 6.20
N ASP A 19 0.67 6.56 6.93
CA ASP A 19 1.44 6.32 8.16
C ASP A 19 2.95 6.17 7.87
N ILE A 20 3.32 5.57 6.74
CA ILE A 20 4.72 5.49 6.28
C ILE A 20 5.24 6.86 5.86
N LYS A 21 4.46 7.64 5.08
CA LYS A 21 4.82 9.01 4.69
C LYS A 21 5.02 9.91 5.92
N ALA A 22 4.17 9.75 6.93
CA ALA A 22 4.26 10.46 8.21
C ALA A 22 5.33 9.90 9.15
N GLN A 23 6.14 8.92 8.71
CA GLN A 23 7.17 8.24 9.50
C GLN A 23 6.67 7.63 10.82
N ARG A 24 5.38 7.33 10.93
CA ARG A 24 4.78 6.67 12.11
C ARG A 24 5.10 5.18 12.15
N ILE A 25 5.30 4.57 10.99
CA ILE A 25 5.67 3.16 10.84
C ILE A 25 6.65 3.00 9.68
N SER A 26 7.58 2.06 9.82
CA SER A 26 8.52 1.76 8.74
C SER A 26 7.83 0.98 7.61
N LEU A 27 8.37 1.08 6.39
CA LEU A 27 7.89 0.28 5.26
C LEU A 27 7.86 -1.22 5.58
N LYS A 28 8.89 -1.71 6.28
CA LYS A 28 9.05 -3.12 6.66
C LYS A 28 7.98 -3.55 7.68
N ASP A 29 7.75 -2.74 8.72
CA ASP A 29 6.85 -3.08 9.81
C ASP A 29 5.37 -2.88 9.43
N SER A 30 5.11 -2.06 8.40
CA SER A 30 3.75 -1.79 7.94
C SER A 30 3.02 -3.04 7.38
N GLY A 31 3.74 -4.03 6.86
CA GLY A 31 3.16 -5.17 6.15
C GLY A 31 2.46 -4.80 4.83
N ILE A 32 2.63 -3.58 4.33
CA ILE A 32 1.93 -3.06 3.14
C ILE A 32 2.21 -3.89 1.88
N GLY A 33 3.40 -4.50 1.75
CA GLY A 33 3.74 -5.34 0.61
C GLY A 33 2.81 -6.55 0.46
N GLY A 34 2.36 -7.14 1.58
CA GLY A 34 1.38 -8.22 1.58
C GLY A 34 0.01 -7.75 1.07
N LEU A 35 -0.42 -6.55 1.47
CA LEU A 35 -1.67 -5.96 1.01
C LEU A 35 -1.63 -5.62 -0.49
N MET A 36 -0.51 -5.09 -0.99
CA MET A 36 -0.30 -4.82 -2.42
C MET A 36 -0.35 -6.10 -3.25
N ASN A 37 0.25 -7.19 -2.75
CA ASN A 37 0.18 -8.50 -3.42
C ASN A 37 -1.25 -9.05 -3.44
N SER A 38 -2.01 -8.88 -2.36
CA SER A 38 -3.43 -9.26 -2.32
C SER A 38 -4.25 -8.40 -3.29
N LEU A 39 -4.00 -7.10 -3.37
CA LEU A 39 -4.66 -6.20 -4.30
C LEU A 39 -4.40 -6.61 -5.75
N LYS A 40 -3.14 -6.88 -6.11
CA LYS A 40 -2.75 -7.34 -7.45
C LYS A 40 -3.53 -8.58 -7.91
N LYS A 41 -3.77 -9.53 -7.00
CA LYS A 41 -4.48 -10.79 -7.32
C LYS A 41 -5.99 -10.60 -7.51
N VAL A 42 -6.55 -9.56 -6.92
CA VAL A 42 -8.00 -9.39 -6.78
C VAL A 42 -8.52 -8.31 -7.74
N ASP A 43 -7.76 -7.23 -7.91
CA ASP A 43 -8.07 -6.14 -8.84
C ASP A 43 -6.75 -5.56 -9.39
N GLU A 44 -6.35 -6.06 -10.55
CA GLU A 44 -5.14 -5.63 -11.25
C GLU A 44 -5.25 -4.17 -11.73
N ALA A 45 -6.45 -3.71 -12.12
CA ALA A 45 -6.66 -2.35 -12.58
C ALA A 45 -6.46 -1.32 -11.45
N LEU A 46 -6.92 -1.65 -10.24
CA LEU A 46 -6.71 -0.82 -9.05
C LEU A 46 -5.25 -0.89 -8.58
N TYR A 47 -4.62 -2.07 -8.66
CA TYR A 47 -3.20 -2.23 -8.36
C TYR A 47 -2.32 -1.33 -9.24
N GLU A 48 -2.52 -1.34 -10.56
CA GLU A 48 -1.74 -0.52 -11.50
C GLU A 48 -1.91 0.99 -11.25
N LYS A 49 -3.07 1.42 -10.71
CA LYS A 49 -3.29 2.81 -10.31
C LYS A 49 -2.52 3.21 -9.05
N ILE A 50 -2.44 2.32 -8.05
CA ILE A 50 -1.81 2.60 -6.74
C ILE A 50 -0.30 2.36 -6.80
N LEU A 51 0.17 1.47 -7.67
CA LEU A 51 1.57 1.05 -7.77
C LEU A 51 2.56 2.22 -7.94
N PRO A 52 2.33 3.24 -8.79
CA PRO A 52 3.25 4.35 -8.95
C PRO A 52 3.43 5.16 -7.65
N GLU A 53 2.34 5.41 -6.93
CA GLU A 53 2.38 6.15 -5.67
C GLU A 53 3.06 5.32 -4.58
N TYR A 54 2.75 4.03 -4.51
CA TYR A 54 3.42 3.08 -3.61
C TYR A 54 4.93 3.04 -3.86
N LYS A 55 5.37 2.95 -5.12
CA LYS A 55 6.81 2.94 -5.46
C LYS A 55 7.51 4.24 -5.06
N LYS A 56 6.88 5.39 -5.30
CA LYS A 56 7.43 6.70 -4.89
C LYS A 56 7.61 6.76 -3.38
N MET A 57 6.58 6.40 -2.62
CA MET A 57 6.63 6.34 -1.16
C MET A 57 7.70 5.35 -0.68
N ALA A 58 7.77 4.15 -1.26
CA ALA A 58 8.72 3.12 -0.85
C ALA A 58 10.17 3.55 -1.09
N ALA A 59 10.44 4.23 -2.21
CA ALA A 59 11.74 4.82 -2.49
C ALA A 59 12.08 5.91 -1.46
N SER A 60 11.17 6.84 -1.17
CA SER A 60 11.38 7.90 -0.17
C SER A 60 11.58 7.35 1.25
N ALA A 61 10.83 6.32 1.63
CA ALA A 61 10.93 5.71 2.96
C ALA A 61 12.21 4.88 3.15
N ASN A 62 12.74 4.26 2.09
CA ASN A 62 13.99 3.49 2.14
C ASN A 62 15.25 4.37 2.26
N ILE A 63 15.16 5.68 1.99
CA ILE A 63 16.30 6.60 2.08
C ILE A 63 16.61 6.96 3.55
N PHE A 64 15.65 6.82 4.48
CA PHE A 64 15.84 7.12 5.90
C PHE A 64 16.40 5.95 6.72
N LYS A 65 17.18 5.06 6.09
CA LYS A 65 17.78 3.90 6.76
C LYS A 65 19.24 4.13 7.14
#